data_AF-A0A7V9MUY6-F1
#
_entry.id   AF-A0A7V9MUY6-F1
#
_cell.length_a   1.000
_cell.length_b   1.000
_cell.length_c   1.000
_cell.angle_alpha   90.00
_cell.angle_beta   90.00
_cell.angle_gamma   90.00
#
_symmetry.space_group_name_H-M   'P 1'
#
loop_
_entity.id
_entity.type
_entity.pdbx_description
1 polymer ?
#
loop_
_entity_poly.entity_id
_entity_poly.type
_entity_poly.pdbx_seq_one_letter_code
_entity_poly.pdbx_strand_id
1 'polypeptide(L)' 'MTYCLGIVLPAGLVLASDSRSNAGVDQVTRVRKFELFSQPGSRVITVLSAGNLATTQSVT' A
#
# COMPACT_ATOMS: atom_id res chain seq x y z
N MET A 1 -13.03 -2.66 -4.19
CA MET A 1 -12.76 -3.12 -2.81
C MET A 1 -11.26 -3.11 -2.64
N THR A 2 -10.78 -2.42 -1.62
CA THR A 2 -9.36 -2.17 -1.33
C THR A 2 -9.08 -2.68 0.07
N TYR A 3 -8.07 -3.53 0.23
CA TYR A 3 -7.70 -4.12 1.52
C TYR A 3 -6.19 -4.26 1.67
N CYS A 4 -5.70 -3.76 2.80
CA CYS A 4 -4.30 -3.79 3.22
C CYS A 4 -4.23 -4.27 4.66
N LEU A 5 -3.18 -5.01 5.00
CA LEU A 5 -2.93 -5.57 6.33
C LEU A 5 -1.48 -5.35 6.73
N GLY A 6 -1.27 -5.03 8.00
CA GLY A 6 0.04 -5.08 8.65
C GLY A 6 -0.03 -5.80 9.99
N ILE A 7 0.93 -6.69 10.24
CA ILE A 7 1.05 -7.45 11.49
C ILE A 7 2.43 -7.19 12.09
N VAL A 8 2.44 -6.73 13.33
CA VAL A 8 3.66 -6.58 14.14
C VAL A 8 3.87 -7.84 14.97
N LEU A 9 5.04 -8.44 14.86
CA LEU A 9 5.47 -9.63 15.58
C LEU A 9 6.76 -9.33 16.35
N PRO A 10 7.08 -10.10 17.41
CA PRO A 10 8.38 -10.00 18.06
C PRO A 10 9.58 -10.20 17.10
N ALA A 11 9.39 -11.01 16.05
CA ALA A 11 10.42 -11.29 15.05
C ALA A 11 10.47 -10.27 13.89
N GLY A 12 9.52 -9.35 13.79
CA GLY A 12 9.47 -8.37 12.69
C GLY A 12 8.06 -8.01 12.24
N LEU A 13 7.93 -7.66 10.96
CA LEU A 13 6.70 -7.11 10.38
C LEU A 13 6.26 -7.94 9.16
N VAL A 14 4.96 -8.22 9.06
CA VAL A 14 4.33 -8.81 7.86
C VAL A 14 3.36 -7.80 7.28
N LEU A 15 3.51 -7.49 5.99
CA LEU A 15 2.70 -6.51 5.27
C LEU A 15 2.14 -7.12 3.99
N ALA A 16 0.87 -6.87 3.68
CA ALA A 16 0.23 -7.34 2.45
C ALA A 16 -0.83 -6.34 1.96
N SER A 17 -0.97 -6.21 0.65
CA SER A 17 -2.04 -5.43 0.03
C SER A 17 -2.60 -6.12 -1.21
N ASP A 18 -3.88 -5.89 -1.46
CA ASP A 18 -4.50 -6.22 -2.73
C ASP A 18 -4.24 -5.11 -3.79
N SER A 19 -4.63 -5.34 -5.05
CA SER A 19 -4.41 -4.37 -6.13
C SER A 19 -5.68 -3.80 -6.77
N ARG A 20 -6.87 -4.31 -6.45
CA ARG A 20 -8.12 -3.81 -7.04
C ARG A 20 -8.42 -2.41 -6.52
N SER A 21 -8.61 -1.44 -7.41
CA SER A 21 -8.93 -0.05 -7.05
C SER A 21 -10.09 0.49 -7.87
N ASN A 22 -10.87 1.37 -7.28
CA ASN A 22 -11.84 2.19 -8.00
C ASN A 22 -11.13 3.46 -8.48
N ALA A 23 -11.02 3.63 -9.80
CA ALA A 23 -10.44 4.81 -10.46
C ALA A 23 -11.50 5.76 -11.03
N GLY A 24 -12.78 5.44 -10.88
CA GLY A 24 -13.90 6.17 -11.47
C GLY A 24 -15.12 5.27 -11.67
N VAL A 25 -16.25 5.87 -12.05
CA VAL A 25 -17.44 5.11 -12.46
C VAL A 25 -17.06 4.16 -13.59
N ASP A 26 -17.37 2.87 -13.43
CA ASP A 26 -17.03 1.77 -14.36
C ASP A 26 -15.53 1.57 -14.62
N GLN A 27 -14.66 2.12 -13.78
CA GLN A 27 -13.21 1.98 -13.89
C GLN A 27 -12.61 1.27 -12.69
N VAL A 28 -12.68 -0.07 -12.72
CA VAL A 28 -11.98 -0.92 -11.74
C VAL A 28 -10.67 -1.39 -12.36
N THR A 29 -9.55 -0.96 -11.80
CA THR A 29 -8.21 -1.26 -12.33
C THR A 29 -7.27 -1.84 -11.27
N ARG A 30 -6.10 -2.28 -11.69
CA ARG A 30 -5.01 -2.74 -10.81
C ARG A 30 -4.08 -1.58 -10.51
N VAL A 31 -3.94 -1.25 -9.23
CA VAL A 31 -3.00 -0.24 -8.73
C VAL A 31 -2.16 -0.87 -7.62
N ARG A 32 -0.86 -0.56 -7.62
CA ARG A 32 0.04 -0.92 -6.51
C ARG A 32 -0.35 -0.12 -5.27
N LYS A 33 -0.55 -0.81 -4.14
CA LYS A 33 -0.86 -0.19 -2.84
C LYS A 33 0.20 -0.48 -1.78
N PHE A 34 1.43 -0.76 -2.22
CA PHE A 34 2.56 -1.10 -1.38
C PHE A 34 3.79 -0.38 -1.92
N GLU A 35 4.26 0.62 -1.19
CA GLU A 35 5.44 1.40 -1.54
C GLU A 35 6.56 1.15 -0.52
N LEU A 36 7.78 0.90 -1.00
CA LEU A 36 8.93 0.49 -0.18
C LEU A 36 10.05 1.52 -0.29
N PHE A 37 10.40 2.12 0.84
CA PHE A 37 11.54 3.02 0.97
C PHE A 37 12.63 2.31 1.76
N SER A 38 13.74 1.97 1.12
CA SER A 38 14.84 1.22 1.74
C SER A 38 16.16 1.98 1.66
N GLN A 39 16.84 2.06 2.80
CA GLN A 39 18.25 2.40 2.88
C GLN A 39 18.98 1.18 3.47
N PRO A 40 19.63 0.34 2.63
CA PRO A 40 20.29 -0.89 3.07
C PRO A 40 21.25 -0.65 4.23
N GLY A 41 21.18 -1.50 5.26
CA GLY A 41 21.99 -1.39 6.48
C GLY A 41 21.54 -0.30 7.47
N SER A 42 20.51 0.50 7.15
CA SER A 42 20.00 1.56 8.03
C SER A 42 18.52 1.39 8.36
N ARG A 43 17.63 1.48 7.35
CA ARG A 43 16.18 1.48 7.60
C ARG A 43 15.37 0.97 6.42
N VAL A 44 14.20 0.44 6.74
CA VAL A 44 13.14 0.10 5.80
C VAL A 44 11.86 0.74 6.30
N ILE A 45 11.20 1.51 5.43
CA ILE A 45 9.90 2.13 5.67
C ILE A 45 8.97 1.66 4.56
N THR A 46 7.73 1.33 4.90
CA THR A 46 6.73 0.90 3.92
C THR A 46 5.42 1.65 4.14
N VAL A 47 4.75 2.01 3.05
CA VAL A 47 3.43 2.65 3.07
C VAL A 47 2.45 1.78 2.30
N LEU A 48 1.30 1.49 2.92
CA LEU A 48 0.17 0.83 2.28
C LEU A 48 -0.98 1.81 2.15
N SER A 49 -1.66 1.83 1.01
CA SER A 49 -2.70 2.82 0.71
C SER A 49 -4.11 2.23 0.64
N ALA A 50 -5.10 3.01 1.08
CA ALA A 50 -6.52 2.71 0.97
C ALA A 50 -7.33 4.01 0.86
N GLY A 51 -8.53 3.94 0.30
CA GLY A 51 -9.41 5.10 0.12
C GLY A 51 -9.36 5.67 -1.30
N ASN A 52 -9.42 7.00 -1.41
CA ASN A 52 -9.47 7.69 -2.70
C ASN A 52 -8.14 7.56 -3.46
N LEU A 53 -8.20 7.03 -4.68
CA LEU A 53 -7.02 6.75 -5.50
C LEU A 53 -6.17 8.01 -5.74
N ALA A 54 -6.79 9.12 -6.17
CA ALA A 54 -6.08 10.36 -6.46
C ALA A 54 -5.40 10.94 -5.21
N THR A 55 -6.09 10.92 -4.06
CA THR A 55 -5.50 11.37 -2.79
C THR A 55 -4.30 10.51 -2.41
N THR A 56 -4.43 9.19 -2.46
CA THR A 56 -3.32 8.30 -2.07
C THR A 56 -2.10 8.45 -2.98
N GLN A 57 -2.29 8.58 -4.29
CA GLN A 57 -1.21 8.81 -5.26
C GLN A 57 -0.57 10.19 -5.17
N SER A 58 -1.24 11.18 -4.56
CA SER A 58 -0.63 12.50 -4.32
C SER A 58 0.27 12.51 -3.09
N VAL A 59 0.13 11.51 -2.20
CA VAL A 59 0.90 11.41 -0.95
C VAL A 59 2.11 10.49 -1.12
N THR A 60 1.97 9.40 -1.87
CA THR A 60 3.04 8.43 -2.18
C THR A 60 3.55 8.61 -3.59
#